data_AF-A0AAW6M396-F1
#
_entry.id   AF-A0AAW6M396-F1
#
_cell.length_a   1.000
_cell.length_b   1.000
_cell.length_c   1.000
_cell.angle_alpha   90.00
_cell.angle_beta   90.00
_cell.angle_gamma   90.00
#
_symmetry.space_group_name_H-M   'P 1'
#
loop_
_entity.id
_entity.type
_entity.pdbx_description
1 polymer ?
#
loop_
_entity_poly.entity_id
_entity_poly.type
_entity_poly.pdbx_seq_one_letter_code
_entity_poly.pdbx_strand_id
1 'polypeptide(L)'
;MKRELVAFMCITMSLTSFAGHKENWNFKEQKDIKVIERSWGEDKRSISYVPNLSHNGNIIYIYSDIILEDLQITILNEFDSIVYSSTITLFNNQDYSFQINTMGTGIYTIELTNGEYSLWGQFTLY
;
A
#
# COMPACT_ATOMS: atom_id res chain seq x y z
N MET A 1 -46.95 -46.27 13.63
CA MET A 1 -46.54 -44.97 14.18
C MET A 1 -45.63 -44.31 13.17
N LYS A 2 -46.14 -43.25 12.53
CA LYS A 2 -45.47 -42.44 11.51
C LYS A 2 -44.48 -41.50 12.21
N ARG A 3 -43.25 -41.37 11.69
CA ARG A 3 -42.35 -40.25 12.01
C ARG A 3 -41.91 -39.66 10.68
N GLU A 4 -42.69 -38.66 10.29
CA GLU A 4 -42.48 -37.83 9.11
C GLU A 4 -41.14 -37.09 9.22
N LEU A 5 -40.38 -37.09 8.13
CA LEU A 5 -39.20 -36.26 7.90
C LEU A 5 -39.66 -34.80 7.81
N VAL A 6 -39.23 -33.96 8.75
CA VAL A 6 -39.43 -32.52 8.66
C VAL A 6 -38.21 -31.91 7.96
N ALA A 7 -38.35 -31.67 6.66
CA ALA A 7 -37.42 -30.85 5.89
C ALA A 7 -37.77 -29.38 6.11
N PHE A 8 -36.88 -28.63 6.78
CA PHE A 8 -36.98 -27.18 6.88
C PHE A 8 -36.42 -26.53 5.60
N MET A 9 -37.29 -26.37 4.61
CA MET A 9 -37.07 -25.53 3.45
C MET A 9 -37.55 -24.12 3.78
N CYS A 10 -36.64 -23.23 4.19
CA CYS A 10 -36.93 -21.79 4.29
C CYS A 10 -36.22 -21.07 3.14
N ILE A 11 -36.92 -20.96 2.02
CA ILE A 11 -36.67 -19.91 1.05
C ILE A 11 -37.29 -18.64 1.61
N THR A 12 -36.46 -17.65 1.97
CA THR A 12 -36.92 -16.26 2.02
C THR A 12 -36.08 -15.48 1.01
N MET A 13 -36.76 -15.05 -0.05
CA MET A 13 -36.24 -14.17 -1.09
C MET A 13 -35.69 -12.88 -0.46
N SER A 14 -34.52 -12.52 -0.96
CA SER A 14 -33.90 -11.19 -1.03
C SER A 14 -34.76 -10.01 -0.56
N LEU A 15 -34.29 -9.35 0.49
CA LEU A 15 -34.45 -7.90 0.64
C LEU A 15 -33.18 -7.25 0.08
N THR A 16 -33.22 -6.81 -1.18
CA THR A 16 -32.25 -5.84 -1.67
C THR A 16 -32.52 -4.52 -0.95
N SER A 17 -31.84 -4.28 0.17
CA SER A 17 -31.77 -2.95 0.75
C SER A 17 -30.83 -2.10 -0.11
N PHE A 18 -31.42 -1.34 -1.02
CA PHE A 18 -30.86 -0.09 -1.50
C PHE A 18 -30.78 0.88 -0.31
N ALA A 19 -29.70 0.79 0.43
CA ALA A 19 -29.22 1.82 1.34
C ALA A 19 -27.72 1.58 1.39
N GLY A 20 -26.94 2.50 0.85
CA GLY A 20 -25.49 2.46 0.90
C GLY A 20 -25.06 2.41 2.36
N HIS A 21 -24.85 1.20 2.87
CA HIS A 21 -23.92 0.99 3.95
C HIS A 21 -22.56 1.34 3.35
N LYS A 22 -22.20 2.63 3.49
CA LYS A 22 -20.78 2.98 3.51
C LYS A 22 -20.24 2.26 4.73
N GLU A 23 -19.82 1.02 4.53
CA GLU A 23 -18.79 0.45 5.37
C GLU A 23 -17.69 1.48 5.35
N ASN A 24 -17.56 2.17 6.48
CA ASN A 24 -16.51 3.13 6.73
C ASN A 24 -15.26 2.28 6.98
N TRP A 25 -14.77 1.61 5.93
CA TRP A 25 -13.44 1.04 5.93
C TRP A 25 -12.51 2.18 6.29
N ASN A 26 -11.70 1.96 7.32
CA ASN A 26 -10.83 2.95 7.94
C ASN A 26 -9.80 3.55 6.95
N PHE A 27 -10.23 4.41 6.03
CA PHE A 27 -9.38 5.30 5.25
C PHE A 27 -8.74 6.39 6.12
N LYS A 28 -8.98 6.37 7.44
CA LYS A 28 -8.65 7.47 8.34
C LYS A 28 -7.18 7.59 8.74
N GLU A 29 -6.28 6.69 8.32
CA GLU A 29 -4.89 6.75 8.81
C GLU A 29 -3.81 6.49 7.76
N GLN A 30 -4.17 6.39 6.47
CA GLN A 30 -3.15 6.39 5.42
C GLN A 30 -2.60 7.80 5.27
N LYS A 31 -1.30 7.95 5.53
CA LYS A 31 -0.56 9.21 5.43
C LYS A 31 0.38 9.14 4.25
N ASP A 32 0.42 10.20 3.46
CA ASP A 32 1.41 10.33 2.40
C ASP A 32 2.82 10.38 2.99
N ILE A 33 3.74 9.64 2.37
CA ILE A 33 5.16 9.75 2.69
C ILE A 33 5.68 11.02 2.01
N LYS A 34 6.31 11.89 2.79
CA LYS A 34 6.84 13.15 2.27
C LYS A 34 8.06 12.87 1.41
N VAL A 35 7.94 13.07 0.10
CA VAL A 35 9.08 13.01 -0.82
C VAL A 35 10.06 14.15 -0.51
N ILE A 36 11.32 13.81 -0.32
CA ILE A 36 12.40 14.77 0.01
C ILE A 36 13.37 14.96 -1.15
N GLU A 37 13.60 13.93 -1.95
CA GLU A 37 14.47 13.97 -3.13
C GLU A 37 13.98 12.96 -4.16
N ARG A 38 14.18 13.28 -5.44
CA ARG A 38 13.91 12.34 -6.54
C ARG A 38 14.75 12.67 -7.77
N SER A 39 15.27 11.63 -8.39
CA SER A 39 15.81 11.62 -9.75
C SER A 39 14.94 10.67 -10.60
N TRP A 40 13.65 10.99 -10.65
CA TRP A 40 12.65 10.18 -11.35
C TRP A 40 12.23 10.91 -12.63
N GLY A 41 12.29 10.22 -13.76
CA GLY A 41 12.19 10.83 -15.08
C GLY A 41 10.85 11.55 -15.34
N GLU A 42 10.92 12.60 -16.16
CA GLU A 42 9.77 13.10 -16.93
C GLU A 42 9.89 12.55 -18.36
N ASP A 43 8.86 11.90 -18.89
CA ASP A 43 8.81 11.70 -20.34
C ASP A 43 8.80 13.10 -20.99
N LYS A 44 9.54 13.28 -22.09
CA LYS A 44 9.51 14.50 -22.93
C LYS A 44 8.10 14.81 -23.45
N ARG A 45 7.15 13.89 -23.26
CA ARG A 45 5.71 14.03 -23.50
C ARG A 45 4.91 14.05 -22.18
N SER A 46 5.24 15.00 -21.31
CA SER A 46 4.32 15.71 -20.39
C SER A 46 3.57 14.96 -19.27
N ILE A 47 3.79 13.66 -19.02
CA ILE A 47 3.22 13.01 -17.82
C ILE A 47 4.34 12.37 -17.00
N SER A 48 4.51 12.87 -15.77
CA SER A 48 5.39 12.29 -14.77
C SER A 48 4.73 11.03 -14.18
N TYR A 49 5.47 9.92 -14.14
CA TYR A 49 5.00 8.60 -13.65
C TYR A 49 5.65 8.23 -12.31
N VAL A 50 5.88 9.24 -11.48
CA VAL A 50 6.51 9.09 -10.17
C VAL A 50 5.61 8.22 -9.28
N PRO A 51 6.14 7.16 -8.65
CA PRO A 51 5.34 6.34 -7.75
C PRO A 51 4.85 7.17 -6.55
N ASN A 52 3.61 6.91 -6.14
CA ASN A 52 3.05 7.47 -4.92
C ASN A 52 3.42 6.56 -3.74
N LEU A 53 3.74 7.20 -2.61
CA LEU A 53 4.12 6.53 -1.38
C LEU A 53 3.21 6.96 -0.24
N SER A 54 2.69 5.99 0.49
CA SER A 54 1.90 6.26 1.69
C SER A 54 2.05 5.14 2.72
N HIS A 55 1.60 5.36 3.94
CA HIS A 55 1.67 4.38 5.00
C HIS A 55 0.48 4.44 5.95
N ASN A 56 0.11 3.31 6.54
CA ASN A 56 -0.83 3.21 7.65
C ASN A 56 -0.16 2.37 8.76
N GLY A 57 0.22 3.02 9.86
CA GLY A 57 1.09 2.41 10.85
C GLY A 57 2.37 1.91 10.20
N ASN A 58 2.73 0.65 10.45
CA ASN A 58 3.90 -0.03 9.90
C ASN A 58 3.66 -0.73 8.54
N ILE A 59 2.52 -0.47 7.89
CA ILE A 59 2.23 -0.96 6.54
C ILE A 59 2.53 0.16 5.55
N ILE A 60 3.41 -0.12 4.60
CA ILE A 60 3.79 0.78 3.51
C ILE A 60 3.02 0.41 2.26
N TYR A 61 2.60 1.41 1.50
CA TYR A 61 1.93 1.28 0.22
C TYR A 61 2.72 2.03 -0.85
N ILE A 62 2.94 1.37 -1.99
CA ILE A 62 3.58 1.93 -3.17
C ILE A 62 2.63 1.73 -4.35
N TYR A 63 2.29 2.83 -5.01
CA TYR A 63 1.46 2.84 -6.21
C TYR A 63 2.24 3.42 -7.39
N SER A 64 2.07 2.89 -8.59
CA SER A 64 2.59 3.49 -9.82
C SER A 64 1.63 3.28 -10.99
N ASP A 65 1.61 4.25 -11.90
CA ASP A 65 0.87 4.16 -13.16
C ASP A 65 1.60 3.34 -14.23
N ILE A 66 2.86 2.99 -14.00
CA ILE A 66 3.69 2.17 -14.89
C ILE A 66 4.28 0.96 -14.15
N ILE A 67 4.77 -0.01 -14.93
CA ILE A 67 5.49 -1.16 -14.37
C ILE A 67 6.91 -0.70 -14.06
N LEU A 68 7.39 -1.01 -12.85
CA LEU A 68 8.78 -0.79 -12.44
C LEU A 68 9.42 -2.14 -12.12
N GLU A 69 10.29 -2.60 -13.02
CA GLU A 69 11.06 -3.82 -12.83
C GLU A 69 12.31 -3.55 -11.99
N ASP A 70 12.77 -4.59 -11.28
CA ASP A 70 13.97 -4.57 -10.43
C ASP A 70 14.03 -3.40 -9.43
N LEU A 71 12.87 -2.99 -8.93
CA LEU A 71 12.73 -1.91 -7.97
C LEU A 71 13.25 -2.37 -6.60
N GLN A 72 14.38 -1.82 -6.20
CA GLN A 72 14.96 -1.97 -4.88
C GLN A 72 14.28 -1.00 -3.93
N ILE A 73 13.78 -1.54 -2.82
CA ILE A 73 13.18 -0.81 -1.72
C ILE A 73 14.10 -0.96 -0.52
N THR A 74 14.54 0.14 0.06
CA THR A 74 15.30 0.16 1.32
C THR A 74 14.62 1.10 2.30
N ILE A 75 14.44 0.68 3.55
CA ILE A 75 13.96 1.54 4.63
C ILE A 75 15.01 1.61 5.72
N LEU A 76 15.36 2.83 6.09
CA LEU A 76 16.31 3.17 7.13
C LEU A 76 15.57 3.77 8.32
N ASN A 77 16.03 3.47 9.53
CA ASN A 77 15.62 4.21 10.72
C ASN A 77 16.41 5.53 10.86
N GLU A 78 16.15 6.28 11.92
CA GLU A 78 16.83 7.56 12.23
C GLU A 78 18.36 7.45 12.47
N PHE A 79 18.87 6.23 12.62
CA PHE A 79 20.29 5.93 12.80
C PHE A 79 20.94 5.35 11.54
N ASP A 80 20.32 5.56 10.37
CA ASP A 80 20.75 5.05 9.07
C ASP A 80 20.93 3.52 9.03
N SER A 81 20.25 2.79 9.92
CA SER A 81 20.26 1.33 9.94
C SER A 81 19.12 0.80 9.08
N ILE A 82 19.42 -0.13 8.17
CA ILE A 82 18.43 -0.77 7.30
C ILE A 82 17.52 -1.65 8.15
N VAL A 83 16.22 -1.35 8.14
CA VAL A 83 15.17 -2.12 8.83
C VAL A 83 14.31 -2.95 7.87
N TYR A 84 14.35 -2.64 6.58
CA TYR A 84 13.72 -3.42 5.53
C TYR A 84 14.48 -3.25 4.22
N SER A 85 14.64 -4.35 3.47
CA SER A 85 15.16 -4.30 2.11
C SER A 85 14.54 -5.41 1.26
N SER A 86 14.16 -5.08 0.03
CA SER A 86 13.59 -6.02 -0.93
C SER A 86 13.78 -5.54 -2.37
N THR A 87 13.81 -6.48 -3.32
CA THR A 87 13.76 -6.18 -4.75
C THR A 87 12.48 -6.79 -5.32
N ILE A 88 11.69 -5.98 -6.01
CA ILE A 88 10.39 -6.38 -6.54
C ILE A 88 10.16 -5.91 -7.97
N THR A 89 9.16 -6.49 -8.62
CA THR A 89 8.48 -5.87 -9.75
C THR A 89 7.21 -5.21 -9.25
N LEU A 90 7.11 -3.88 -9.39
CA LEU A 90 5.87 -3.15 -9.12
C LEU A 90 5.03 -3.16 -10.39
N PHE A 91 3.84 -3.74 -10.31
CA PHE A 91 2.88 -3.71 -11.41
C PHE A 91 2.08 -2.41 -11.40
N ASN A 92 1.65 -1.95 -12.57
CA ASN A 92 0.92 -0.69 -12.69
C ASN A 92 -0.51 -0.79 -12.17
N ASN A 93 -1.06 0.37 -11.79
CA ASN A 93 -2.46 0.59 -11.41
C ASN A 93 -2.94 -0.32 -10.25
N GLN A 94 -2.02 -0.74 -9.38
CA GLN A 94 -2.32 -1.52 -8.19
C GLN A 94 -1.36 -1.15 -7.06
N ASP A 95 -1.86 -1.17 -5.82
CA ASP A 95 -1.02 -0.96 -4.65
C ASP A 95 -0.19 -2.20 -4.37
N TYR A 96 1.13 -2.02 -4.25
CA TYR A 96 1.99 -2.97 -3.56
C TYR A 96 2.10 -2.57 -2.09
N SER A 97 1.74 -3.48 -1.20
CA SER A 97 1.83 -3.24 0.24
C SER A 97 2.74 -4.23 0.92
N PHE A 98 3.50 -3.77 1.89
CA PHE A 98 4.32 -4.62 2.75
C PHE A 98 4.38 -4.05 4.16
N GLN A 99 4.56 -4.94 5.13
CA GLN A 99 4.70 -4.57 6.53
C GLN A 99 6.18 -4.51 6.92
N ILE A 100 6.59 -3.44 7.60
CA ILE A 100 7.90 -3.39 8.26
C ILE A 100 7.79 -3.88 9.69
N ASN A 101 8.69 -4.79 10.05
CA ASN A 101 8.80 -5.32 11.41
C ASN A 101 9.76 -4.45 12.22
N THR A 102 9.30 -3.25 12.58
CA THR A 102 10.03 -2.36 13.48
C THR A 102 9.34 -2.26 14.85
N MET A 103 10.15 -2.13 15.90
CA MET A 103 9.68 -1.96 17.28
C MET A 103 9.74 -0.50 17.76
N GLY A 104 10.25 0.42 16.93
CA GLY A 104 10.49 1.81 17.32
C GLY A 104 9.51 2.80 16.70
N THR A 105 8.94 3.67 17.54
CA THR A 105 8.42 4.96 17.08
C THR A 105 9.58 5.83 16.61
N GLY A 106 9.42 6.61 15.55
CA GLY A 106 10.51 7.44 15.04
C GLY A 106 10.35 7.84 13.59
N ILE A 107 11.38 8.52 13.08
CA ILE A 107 11.47 8.94 11.68
C ILE A 107 12.15 7.83 10.88
N TYR A 108 11.57 7.53 9.73
CA TYR A 108 12.08 6.54 8.79
C TYR A 108 12.25 7.18 7.42
N THR A 109 13.30 6.75 6.73
CA THR A 109 13.56 7.09 5.33
C THR A 109 13.26 5.87 4.47
N ILE A 110 12.51 6.05 3.39
CA ILE A 110 12.32 5.05 2.34
C ILE A 110 13.05 5.50 1.08
N GLU A 111 13.81 4.58 0.50
CA GLU A 111 14.52 4.74 -0.76
C GLU A 111 13.97 3.73 -1.77
N LEU A 112 13.59 4.22 -2.94
CA LEU A 112 13.22 3.44 -4.11
C LEU A 112 14.25 3.65 -5.22
N THR A 113 14.83 2.59 -5.77
CA THR A 113 15.76 2.69 -6.90
C THR A 113 15.69 1.50 -7.84
N ASN A 114 15.90 1.70 -9.14
CA ASN A 114 16.04 0.62 -10.13
C ASN A 114 17.26 0.82 -11.05
N GLY A 115 18.27 1.54 -10.57
CA GLY A 115 19.49 1.88 -11.32
C GLY A 115 19.36 3.08 -12.27
N GLU A 116 18.16 3.33 -12.80
CA GLU A 116 17.87 4.51 -13.63
C GLU A 116 17.18 5.62 -12.84
N TYR A 117 16.30 5.25 -11.91
CA TYR A 117 15.51 6.19 -11.12
C TYR A 117 15.80 6.04 -9.63
N SER A 118 15.65 7.14 -8.90
CA SER A 118 15.74 7.17 -7.43
C SER A 118 14.66 8.07 -6.85
N LEU A 119 13.98 7.63 -5.79
CA LEU A 119 13.02 8.43 -5.02
C LEU A 119 13.20 8.19 -3.54
N TRP A 120 13.32 9.28 -2.79
CA TRP A 120 13.54 9.27 -1.35
C TRP A 120 12.37 9.96 -0.65
N GLY A 121 11.85 9.31 0.38
CA GLY A 121 10.74 9.83 1.19
C GLY A 121 10.97 9.64 2.69
N GLN A 122 10.31 10.45 3.50
CA GLN A 122 10.32 10.33 4.96
C GLN A 122 8.91 10.20 5.52
N PHE A 123 8.79 9.35 6.54
CA PHE A 123 7.56 9.13 7.29
C PHE A 123 7.84 8.90 8.76
N THR A 124 6.80 9.01 9.60
CA THR A 124 6.92 8.87 11.05
C THR A 124 5.97 7.80 11.55
N LEU A 125 6.49 6.89 12.36
CA LEU A 125 5.71 5.94 13.13
C LEU A 125 5.54 6.46 14.56
N TYR A 126 4.30 6.44 15.05
CA TYR A 126 3.90 6.91 16.38
C TYR A 126 3.38 5.75 17.23
#